data_AF-A0A1V6D6G4-F1
#
_entry.id   AF-A0A1V6D6G4-F1
#
_cell.length_a   1.000
_cell.length_b   1.000
_cell.length_c   1.000
_cell.angle_alpha   90.00
_cell.angle_beta   90.00
_cell.angle_gamma   90.00
#
_symmetry.space_group_name_H-M   'P 1'
#
loop_
_entity.id
_entity.type
_entity.pdbx_description
1 polymer ?
#
loop_
_entity_poly.entity_id
_entity_poly.type
_entity_poly.pdbx_seq_one_letter_code
_entity_poly.pdbx_strand_id
1 'polypeptide(L)'
;MSEILPETIIEGIRDYIRTYTGLKEGAPVWVERLGNEPTEYAVLPLAGRRVVAEYITGKRVMEYSFAFRSMESTADDLVRMENNGFYESFAQWLDDQTDAGDLPNLPAGMYAEGIEALGQGFLFQEGNSDTGIYQVQCRLVYEQN
;
A
#
# COMPACT_ATOMS: atom_id res chain seq x y z
N MET A 1 1.41 13.80 -23.82
CA MET A 1 2.61 13.45 -23.05
C MET A 1 2.60 11.93 -22.96
N SER A 2 3.68 11.24 -23.32
CA SER A 2 3.76 9.79 -23.09
C SER A 2 3.79 9.57 -21.58
N GLU A 3 2.86 8.78 -21.07
CA GLU A 3 2.86 8.34 -19.68
C GLU A 3 4.12 7.52 -19.41
N ILE A 4 4.94 7.98 -18.46
CA ILE A 4 6.16 7.26 -18.08
C ILE A 4 5.70 6.16 -17.12
N LEU A 5 5.76 4.91 -17.58
CA LEU A 5 5.46 3.75 -16.75
C LEU A 5 6.60 3.50 -15.75
N PRO A 6 6.30 2.99 -14.55
CA PRO A 6 7.33 2.60 -13.59
C PRO A 6 8.15 1.41 -14.10
N GLU A 7 9.40 1.30 -13.64
CA GLU A 7 10.29 0.18 -13.99
C GLU A 7 9.98 -1.08 -13.17
N THR A 8 9.35 -0.91 -11.99
CA THR A 8 9.00 -2.02 -11.09
C THR A 8 7.58 -1.90 -10.53
N ILE A 9 6.97 -3.03 -10.15
CA ILE A 9 5.64 -3.04 -9.50
C ILE A 9 5.64 -2.24 -8.19
N ILE A 10 6.69 -2.38 -7.38
CA ILE A 10 6.77 -1.68 -6.09
C ILE A 10 6.92 -0.17 -6.24
N GLU A 11 7.57 0.30 -7.31
CA GLU A 11 7.58 1.71 -7.69
C GLU A 11 6.18 2.18 -8.06
N GLY A 12 5.46 1.43 -8.91
CA GLY A 12 4.07 1.73 -9.27
C GLY A 12 3.14 1.81 -8.05
N ILE A 13 3.24 0.83 -7.13
CA ILE A 13 2.47 0.83 -5.87
C ILE A 13 2.84 2.04 -5.01
N ARG A 14 4.12 2.34 -4.81
CA ARG A 14 4.58 3.49 -4.00
C ARG A 14 4.07 4.80 -4.58
N ASP A 15 4.26 5.02 -5.88
CA ASP A 15 3.88 6.27 -6.53
C ASP A 15 2.37 6.46 -6.56
N TYR A 16 1.62 5.36 -6.68
CA TYR A 16 0.18 5.36 -6.52
C TYR A 16 -0.27 5.68 -5.10
N ILE A 17 0.31 5.06 -4.06
CA ILE A 17 -0.02 5.37 -2.66
C ILE A 17 0.23 6.86 -2.35
N ARG A 18 1.24 7.47 -2.98
CA ARG A 18 1.52 8.91 -2.83
C ARG A 18 0.43 9.84 -3.38
N THR A 19 -0.53 9.32 -4.16
CA THR A 19 -1.69 10.09 -4.61
C THR A 19 -2.80 10.13 -3.57
N TYR A 20 -2.76 9.26 -2.56
CA TYR A 20 -3.72 9.27 -1.46
C TYR A 20 -3.62 10.56 -0.66
N THR A 21 -4.70 11.35 -0.67
CA THR A 21 -4.73 12.66 -0.01
C THR A 21 -4.82 12.59 1.50
N GLY A 22 -5.07 11.41 2.08
CA GLY A 22 -5.05 11.21 3.53
C GLY A 22 -3.64 11.14 4.12
N LEU A 23 -2.58 11.01 3.29
CA LEU A 23 -1.21 11.09 3.77
C LEU A 23 -0.90 12.48 4.34
N LYS A 24 -0.07 12.54 5.37
CA LYS A 24 0.43 13.81 5.91
C LYS A 24 1.19 14.59 4.84
N GLU A 25 0.93 15.89 4.74
CA GLU A 25 1.50 16.74 3.70
C GLU A 25 3.04 16.71 3.72
N GLY A 26 3.65 16.46 2.57
CA GLY A 26 5.11 16.39 2.42
C GLY A 26 5.76 15.15 3.06
N ALA A 27 5.00 14.25 3.66
CA ALA A 27 5.53 13.04 4.26
C ALA A 27 6.11 12.09 3.19
N PRO A 28 7.28 11.49 3.45
CA PRO A 28 7.85 10.52 2.52
C PRO A 28 7.10 9.19 2.57
N VAL A 29 7.03 8.51 1.42
CA VAL A 29 6.65 7.11 1.31
C VAL A 29 7.87 6.33 0.84
N TRP A 30 8.46 5.55 1.74
CA TRP A 30 9.65 4.76 1.46
C TRP A 30 9.33 3.35 0.98
N VAL A 31 10.37 2.61 0.59
CA VAL A 31 10.32 1.17 0.30
C VAL A 31 11.24 0.45 1.28
N GLU A 32 10.74 -0.59 1.96
CA GLU A 32 11.48 -1.46 2.90
C GLU A 32 12.20 -0.77 4.07
N ARG A 33 11.93 0.52 4.30
CA ARG A 33 12.46 1.26 5.45
C ARG A 33 11.38 2.16 6.04
N LEU A 34 11.46 2.40 7.34
CA LEU A 34 10.65 3.37 8.04
C LEU A 34 11.57 4.07 9.03
N GLY A 35 11.60 5.40 9.03
CA GLY A 35 12.37 6.16 10.02
C GLY A 35 11.79 6.03 11.42
N ASN A 36 12.51 6.63 12.38
CA ASN A 36 12.05 6.69 13.77
C ASN A 36 11.17 7.90 14.06
N GLU A 37 11.10 8.84 13.11
CA GLU A 37 10.28 10.03 13.27
C GLU A 37 8.82 9.70 12.97
N PRO A 38 7.87 10.14 13.81
CA PRO A 38 6.46 10.07 13.49
C PRO A 38 6.19 10.73 12.13
N THR A 39 5.13 10.30 11.45
CA THR A 39 4.65 10.82 10.15
C THR A 39 5.34 10.28 8.90
N GLU A 40 6.24 9.31 9.02
CA GLU A 40 6.78 8.59 7.86
C GLU A 40 5.91 7.39 7.46
N TYR A 41 5.92 7.08 6.16
CA TYR A 41 5.21 5.93 5.59
C TYR A 41 6.15 5.00 4.83
N ALA A 42 5.74 3.73 4.68
CA ALA A 42 6.50 2.76 3.92
C ALA A 42 5.63 1.71 3.24
N VAL A 43 6.06 1.27 2.06
CA VAL A 43 5.56 0.10 1.34
C VAL A 43 6.60 -1.01 1.45
N LEU A 44 6.18 -2.19 1.91
CA LEU A 44 7.06 -3.33 2.08
C LEU A 44 6.48 -4.54 1.33
N PRO A 45 7.24 -5.22 0.47
CA PRO A 45 6.77 -6.45 -0.13
C PRO A 45 6.56 -7.51 0.96
N LEU A 46 5.51 -8.30 0.81
CA LEU A 46 5.27 -9.45 1.67
C LEU A 46 5.59 -10.74 0.92
N ALA A 47 6.10 -11.73 1.65
CA ALA A 47 6.22 -13.08 1.12
C ALA A 47 4.82 -13.62 0.79
N GLY A 48 4.67 -14.28 -0.35
CA GLY A 48 3.36 -14.76 -0.75
C GLY A 48 3.35 -15.38 -2.15
N ARG A 49 2.16 -15.81 -2.54
CA ARG A 49 1.90 -16.41 -3.86
C ARG A 49 1.90 -15.30 -4.92
N ARG A 50 2.66 -15.51 -6.00
CA ARG A 50 2.70 -14.56 -7.13
C ARG A 50 1.73 -14.89 -8.27
N VAL A 51 1.46 -16.17 -8.53
CA VAL A 51 0.57 -16.62 -9.62
C VAL A 51 -0.74 -17.07 -9.01
N VAL A 52 -1.83 -16.41 -9.38
CA VAL A 52 -3.20 -16.76 -8.96
C VAL A 52 -3.82 -17.73 -9.96
N ALA A 53 -3.69 -17.44 -11.26
CA ALA A 53 -4.20 -18.28 -12.34
C ALA A 53 -3.39 -18.09 -13.63
N GLU A 54 -3.40 -19.11 -14.49
CA GLU A 54 -2.79 -19.09 -15.82
C GLU A 54 -3.81 -19.59 -16.86
N TYR A 55 -4.00 -18.81 -17.91
CA TYR A 55 -4.91 -19.14 -19.01
C TYR A 55 -4.16 -19.85 -20.14
N ILE A 56 -4.89 -20.63 -20.95
CA ILE A 56 -4.34 -21.36 -22.11
C ILE A 56 -3.67 -20.42 -23.13
N THR A 57 -4.05 -19.15 -23.14
CA THR A 57 -3.48 -18.08 -23.97
C THR A 57 -2.09 -17.62 -23.52
N GLY A 58 -1.60 -18.08 -22.36
CA GLY A 58 -0.35 -17.62 -21.74
C GLY A 58 -0.51 -16.41 -20.80
N LYS A 59 -1.68 -15.78 -20.80
CA LYS A 59 -2.02 -14.71 -19.85
C LYS A 59 -2.07 -15.23 -18.42
N ARG A 60 -1.58 -14.45 -17.47
CA ARG A 60 -1.56 -14.81 -16.05
C ARG A 60 -2.21 -13.74 -15.20
N VAL A 61 -3.02 -14.18 -14.24
CA VAL A 61 -3.48 -13.35 -13.13
C VAL A 61 -2.47 -13.52 -12.00
N MET A 62 -1.91 -12.40 -11.58
CA MET A 62 -0.81 -12.32 -10.64
C MET A 62 -1.24 -11.55 -9.40
N GLU A 63 -0.55 -11.80 -8.28
CA GLU A 63 -0.76 -11.09 -7.03
C GLU A 63 0.58 -10.53 -6.53
N TYR A 64 0.54 -9.30 -6.03
CA TYR A 64 1.62 -8.66 -5.30
C TYR A 64 1.13 -8.25 -3.92
N SER A 65 1.45 -9.06 -2.91
CA SER A 65 1.15 -8.77 -1.50
C SER A 65 2.17 -7.76 -0.94
N PHE A 66 1.69 -6.75 -0.23
CA PHE A 66 2.53 -5.74 0.41
C PHE A 66 1.94 -5.28 1.75
N ALA A 67 2.76 -4.71 2.61
CA ALA A 67 2.35 -4.01 3.82
C ALA A 67 2.50 -2.51 3.62
N PHE A 68 1.49 -1.75 4.01
CA PHE A 68 1.59 -0.30 4.17
C PHE A 68 1.75 0.03 5.65
N ARG A 69 2.83 0.71 6.00
CA ARG A 69 3.21 1.06 7.38
C ARG A 69 3.28 2.55 7.57
N SER A 70 3.00 2.99 8.79
CA SER A 70 3.30 4.34 9.27
C SER A 70 4.01 4.27 10.62
N MET A 71 4.91 5.22 10.87
CA MET A 71 5.44 5.50 12.21
C MET A 71 4.57 6.58 12.82
N GLU A 72 3.92 6.29 13.94
CA GLU A 72 2.94 7.20 14.54
C GLU A 72 3.18 7.36 16.04
N SER A 73 2.66 8.45 16.59
CA SER A 73 2.59 8.59 18.04
C SER A 73 1.56 7.62 18.62
N THR A 74 1.85 7.13 19.81
CA THR A 74 1.02 6.27 20.64
C THR A 74 0.94 6.84 22.06
N ALA A 75 0.94 8.17 22.21
CA ALA A 75 0.94 8.83 23.52
C ALA A 75 -0.35 8.62 24.33
N ASP A 76 -1.49 8.55 23.66
CA ASP A 76 -2.80 8.37 24.32
C ASP A 76 -3.82 7.65 23.41
N ASP A 77 -4.99 7.37 23.96
CA ASP A 77 -6.06 6.65 23.24
C ASP A 77 -6.70 7.48 22.12
N LEU A 78 -6.71 8.81 22.22
CA LEU A 78 -7.25 9.67 21.17
C LEU A 78 -6.39 9.56 19.90
N VAL A 79 -5.06 9.66 20.05
CA VAL A 79 -4.12 9.46 18.95
C VAL A 79 -4.22 8.05 18.37
N ARG A 80 -4.39 7.02 19.22
CA ARG A 80 -4.62 5.65 18.75
C ARG A 80 -5.89 5.53 17.91
N MET A 81 -6.98 6.18 18.33
CA MET A 81 -8.22 6.20 17.55
C MET A 81 -8.03 6.88 16.20
N GLU A 82 -7.33 8.02 16.15
CA GLU A 82 -7.00 8.72 14.90
C GLU A 82 -6.16 7.85 13.96
N ASN A 83 -5.14 7.17 14.49
CA ASN A 83 -4.31 6.25 13.71
C ASN A 83 -5.14 5.11 13.09
N ASN A 84 -6.06 4.50 13.86
CA ASN A 84 -6.93 3.45 13.33
C ASN A 84 -7.92 4.00 12.29
N GLY A 85 -8.51 5.17 12.53
CA GLY A 85 -9.41 5.83 11.59
C GLY A 85 -8.74 6.21 10.26
N PHE A 86 -7.45 6.55 10.29
CA PHE A 86 -6.64 6.72 9.08
C PHE A 86 -6.59 5.43 8.24
N TYR A 87 -6.34 4.28 8.88
CA TYR A 87 -6.28 3.00 8.16
C TYR A 87 -7.65 2.52 7.66
N GLU A 88 -8.73 2.79 8.39
CA GLU A 88 -10.09 2.54 7.92
C GLU A 88 -10.37 3.36 6.64
N SER A 89 -10.01 4.65 6.65
CA SER A 89 -10.17 5.54 5.50
C SER A 89 -9.28 5.14 4.32
N PHE A 90 -8.07 4.68 4.59
CA PHE A 90 -7.13 4.19 3.56
C PHE A 90 -7.63 2.89 2.92
N ALA A 91 -8.15 1.96 3.71
CA ALA A 91 -8.74 0.72 3.20
C ALA A 91 -9.94 1.03 2.28
N GLN A 92 -10.86 1.88 2.74
CA GLN A 92 -12.01 2.30 1.91
C GLN A 92 -11.55 3.00 0.63
N TRP A 93 -10.51 3.83 0.69
CA TRP A 93 -9.96 4.46 -0.50
C TRP A 93 -9.48 3.42 -1.52
N LEU A 94 -8.73 2.39 -1.12
CA LEU A 94 -8.29 1.34 -2.04
C LEU A 94 -9.48 0.63 -2.72
N ASP A 95 -10.54 0.34 -1.95
CA ASP A 95 -11.76 -0.29 -2.48
C ASP A 95 -12.43 0.63 -3.52
N ASP A 96 -12.60 1.91 -3.19
CA ASP A 96 -13.20 2.91 -4.09
C ASP A 96 -12.38 3.07 -5.38
N GLN A 97 -11.05 3.02 -5.29
CA GLN A 97 -10.18 3.10 -6.46
C GLN A 97 -10.27 1.86 -7.35
N THR A 98 -10.39 0.69 -6.75
CA THR A 98 -10.64 -0.56 -7.49
C THR A 98 -11.98 -0.50 -8.22
N ASP A 99 -13.04 -0.06 -7.54
CA ASP A 99 -14.36 0.10 -8.14
C ASP A 99 -14.38 1.13 -9.28
N ALA A 100 -13.59 2.19 -9.16
CA ALA A 100 -13.42 3.21 -10.20
C ALA A 100 -12.52 2.77 -11.37
N GLY A 101 -11.69 1.75 -11.17
CA GLY A 101 -10.62 1.38 -12.11
C GLY A 101 -9.43 2.37 -12.12
N ASP A 102 -9.37 3.27 -11.15
CA ASP A 102 -8.30 4.26 -10.97
C ASP A 102 -7.12 3.58 -10.24
N LEU A 103 -6.44 2.68 -10.95
CA LEU A 103 -5.45 1.76 -10.40
C LEU A 103 -4.00 2.18 -10.67
N PRO A 104 -3.01 1.64 -9.93
CA PRO A 104 -1.60 1.94 -10.16
C PRO A 104 -1.15 1.60 -11.58
N ASN A 105 -0.38 2.51 -12.18
CA ASN A 105 0.42 2.17 -13.36
C ASN A 105 1.48 1.12 -12.98
N LEU A 106 1.69 0.16 -13.87
CA LEU A 106 2.64 -0.94 -13.70
C LEU A 106 3.66 -0.96 -14.85
N PRO A 107 4.73 -1.77 -14.73
CA PRO A 107 5.68 -1.95 -15.82
C PRO A 107 5.01 -2.40 -17.12
N ALA A 108 5.66 -2.12 -18.24
CA ALA A 108 5.14 -2.47 -19.57
C ALA A 108 4.71 -3.96 -19.64
N GLY A 109 3.49 -4.20 -20.14
CA GLY A 109 2.91 -5.54 -20.26
C GLY A 109 2.24 -6.08 -18.98
N MET A 110 2.16 -5.27 -17.93
CA MET A 110 1.41 -5.56 -16.70
C MET A 110 0.28 -4.55 -16.53
N TYR A 111 -0.90 -5.02 -16.12
CA TYR A 111 -2.10 -4.21 -16.00
C TYR A 111 -2.80 -4.50 -14.67
N ALA A 112 -2.93 -3.49 -13.81
CA ALA A 112 -3.61 -3.63 -12.53
C ALA A 112 -5.10 -3.94 -12.76
N GLU A 113 -5.64 -4.89 -12.00
CA GLU A 113 -7.06 -5.27 -12.02
C GLU A 113 -7.78 -4.93 -10.71
N GLY A 114 -7.03 -4.79 -9.61
CA GLY A 114 -7.58 -4.37 -8.33
C GLY A 114 -6.50 -4.20 -7.26
N ILE A 115 -6.76 -3.34 -6.29
CA ILE A 115 -5.91 -3.10 -5.13
C ILE A 115 -6.79 -2.96 -3.89
N GLU A 116 -6.48 -3.70 -2.82
CA GLU A 116 -7.33 -3.72 -1.63
C GLU A 116 -6.50 -3.90 -0.36
N ALA A 117 -7.05 -3.46 0.77
CA ALA A 117 -6.58 -3.86 2.08
C ALA A 117 -7.17 -5.24 2.44
N LEU A 118 -6.34 -6.14 2.96
CA LEU A 118 -6.75 -7.50 3.36
C LEU A 118 -7.38 -7.55 4.76
N GLY A 119 -7.41 -6.42 5.46
CA GLY A 119 -7.92 -6.31 6.82
C GLY A 119 -7.78 -4.89 7.35
N GLN A 120 -7.92 -4.75 8.66
CA GLN A 120 -7.80 -3.46 9.33
C GLN A 120 -6.34 -3.13 9.66
N GLY A 121 -6.05 -1.82 9.74
CA GLY A 121 -4.79 -1.35 10.31
C GLY A 121 -4.69 -1.75 11.78
N PHE A 122 -3.48 -2.08 12.22
CA PHE A 122 -3.22 -2.42 13.62
C PHE A 122 -1.83 -1.94 14.05
N LEU A 123 -1.66 -1.74 15.35
CA LEU A 123 -0.35 -1.49 15.95
C LEU A 123 0.50 -2.77 15.84
N PHE A 124 1.45 -2.77 14.91
CA PHE A 124 2.32 -3.91 14.62
C PHE A 124 3.45 -4.03 15.65
N GLN A 125 4.03 -2.90 16.03
CA GLN A 125 5.13 -2.85 16.98
C GLN A 125 5.07 -1.56 17.78
N GLU A 126 5.15 -1.66 19.11
CA GLU A 126 5.41 -0.50 19.96
C GLU A 126 6.87 -0.04 19.79
N GLY A 127 7.03 1.26 19.57
CA GLY A 127 8.31 1.93 19.54
C GLY A 127 8.75 2.39 20.94
N ASN A 128 9.82 3.16 20.97
CA ASN A 128 10.23 3.86 22.18
C ASN A 128 9.50 5.20 22.29
N SER A 129 9.40 5.73 23.51
CA SER A 129 8.94 7.11 23.74
C SER A 129 7.59 7.44 23.10
N ASP A 130 6.58 6.59 23.33
CA ASP A 130 5.21 6.81 22.84
C ASP A 130 5.10 6.94 21.32
N THR A 131 5.85 6.09 20.61
CA THR A 131 5.71 5.87 19.17
C THR A 131 5.35 4.42 18.88
N GLY A 132 4.90 4.13 17.66
CA GLY A 132 4.59 2.78 17.23
C GLY A 132 4.48 2.68 15.72
N ILE A 133 4.80 1.49 15.22
CA ILE A 133 4.61 1.14 13.82
C ILE A 133 3.22 0.57 13.67
N TYR A 134 2.37 1.27 12.93
CA TYR A 134 1.10 0.72 12.47
C TYR A 134 1.28 0.06 11.11
N GLN A 135 0.44 -0.92 10.81
CA GLN A 135 0.48 -1.62 9.54
C GLN A 135 -0.92 -2.08 9.11
N VAL A 136 -1.15 -2.06 7.80
CA VAL A 136 -2.18 -2.88 7.13
C VAL A 136 -1.52 -3.74 6.05
N GLN A 137 -2.02 -4.97 5.86
CA GLN A 137 -1.63 -5.81 4.73
C GLN A 137 -2.57 -5.53 3.56
N CYS A 138 -2.01 -5.44 2.36
CA CYS A 138 -2.72 -5.15 1.13
C CYS A 138 -2.31 -6.15 0.04
N ARG A 139 -3.11 -6.23 -1.02
CA ARG A 139 -2.71 -6.91 -2.24
C ARG A 139 -3.05 -6.07 -3.46
N LEU A 140 -2.20 -6.18 -4.48
CA LEU A 140 -2.48 -5.77 -5.84
C LEU A 140 -2.69 -7.04 -6.68
N VAL A 141 -3.80 -7.09 -7.42
CA VAL A 141 -4.06 -8.11 -8.46
C VAL A 141 -3.79 -7.48 -9.82
N TYR A 142 -3.11 -8.19 -10.71
CA TYR A 142 -2.76 -7.68 -12.03
C TYR A 142 -2.68 -8.79 -13.09
N GLU A 143 -3.02 -8.45 -14.34
CA GLU A 143 -2.77 -9.30 -15.50
C GLU A 143 -1.33 -9.10 -16.00
N GLN A 144 -0.66 -10.20 -16.36
CA GLN A 144 0.63 -10.21 -17.02
C GLN A 144 0.54 -10.99 -18.34
N ASN A 145 1.00 -10.36 -19.42
CA ASN A 145 1.17 -10.97 -20.75
C ASN A 145 2.53 -11.67 -20.90
#